data_AF-A0A8J9SE63-F1
#
_entry.id   AF-A0A8J9SE63-F1
#
_cell.length_a   1.000
_cell.length_b   1.000
_cell.length_c   1.000
_cell.angle_alpha   90.00
_cell.angle_beta   90.00
_cell.angle_gamma   90.00
#
_symmetry.space_group_name_H-M   'P 1'
#
loop_
_entity.id
_entity.type
_entity.pdbx_description
1 polymer ?
#
loop_
_entity_poly.entity_id
_entity_poly.type
_entity_poly.pdbx_seq_one_letter_code
_entity_poly.pdbx_strand_id
1 'polypeptide(L)'
;MGNLLGAPVTEKETHVGTTPEGIPYGVSSMQGWRVHMEDAHITQEELYAIESNVGSGAEVNEIPLDGHSLFAVFDGHGGTFAAMYSGRNFCRVLSRQPKFVDYANFSKEWAE
;
A
#
# COMPACT_ATOMS: atom_id res chain seq x y z
N MET A 1 22.23 -22.03 18.06
CA MET A 1 21.07 -22.66 17.37
C MET A 1 20.27 -21.54 16.73
N GLY A 2 19.80 -21.73 15.49
CA GLY A 2 19.26 -20.67 14.63
C GLY A 2 18.00 -19.98 15.18
N ASN A 3 17.65 -18.86 14.56
CA ASN A 3 16.54 -17.98 14.93
C ASN A 3 15.16 -18.55 14.52
N LEU A 4 14.86 -19.79 14.94
CA LEU A 4 13.62 -20.49 14.59
C LEU A 4 12.83 -20.89 15.85
N LEU A 5 11.51 -20.91 15.72
CA LEU A 5 10.59 -21.40 16.74
C LEU A 5 10.65 -22.94 16.86
N GLY A 6 10.18 -23.47 17.99
CA GLY A 6 10.04 -24.92 18.20
C GLY A 6 8.93 -25.57 17.36
N ALA A 7 8.00 -24.77 16.85
CA ALA A 7 6.93 -25.16 15.92
C ALA A 7 6.52 -23.94 15.09
N PRO A 8 5.96 -24.11 13.88
CA PRO A 8 5.53 -23.00 13.06
C PRO A 8 4.24 -22.38 13.60
N VAL A 9 4.15 -21.05 13.56
CA VAL A 9 2.88 -20.33 13.67
C VAL A 9 2.16 -20.47 12.33
N THR A 10 1.05 -21.20 12.33
CA THR A 10 0.29 -21.56 11.11
C THR A 10 -0.99 -20.74 10.92
N GLU A 11 -1.31 -19.86 11.88
CA GLU A 11 -2.41 -18.91 11.77
C GLU A 11 -2.21 -18.03 10.52
N LYS A 12 -3.30 -17.83 9.79
CA LYS A 12 -3.32 -17.08 8.55
C LYS A 12 -4.11 -15.80 8.74
N GLU A 13 -3.48 -14.67 8.51
CA GLU A 13 -4.19 -13.42 8.33
C GLU A 13 -4.56 -13.32 6.84
N THR A 14 -5.86 -13.40 6.52
CA THR A 14 -6.34 -13.43 5.14
C THR A 14 -7.27 -12.26 4.91
N HIS A 15 -6.99 -11.50 3.85
CA HIS A 15 -7.82 -10.38 3.38
C HIS A 15 -8.25 -10.68 1.96
N VAL A 16 -9.52 -10.40 1.66
CA VAL A 16 -10.11 -10.55 0.32
C VAL A 16 -10.91 -9.29 0.02
N GLY A 17 -11.03 -8.96 -1.26
CA GLY A 17 -11.78 -7.79 -1.69
C GLY A 17 -11.99 -7.78 -3.19
N THR A 18 -12.50 -6.67 -3.70
CA THR A 18 -12.75 -6.47 -5.12
C THR A 18 -12.63 -4.99 -5.40
N THR A 19 -11.79 -4.62 -6.37
CA THR A 19 -11.60 -3.21 -6.74
C THR A 19 -12.90 -2.61 -7.29
N PRO A 20 -13.06 -1.27 -7.33
CA PRO A 20 -14.24 -0.64 -7.94
C PRO A 20 -14.51 -1.07 -9.38
N GLU A 21 -13.46 -1.43 -10.13
CA GLU A 21 -13.52 -1.94 -11.50
C GLU A 21 -13.95 -3.41 -11.59
N GLY A 22 -14.18 -4.05 -10.44
CA GLY A 22 -14.63 -5.44 -10.36
C GLY A 22 -13.50 -6.47 -10.38
N ILE A 23 -12.24 -6.09 -10.11
CA ILE A 23 -11.12 -7.05 -10.07
C ILE A 23 -11.08 -7.71 -8.68
N PRO A 24 -11.37 -9.02 -8.55
CA PRO A 24 -11.30 -9.71 -7.27
C PRO A 24 -9.84 -9.94 -6.85
N TYR A 25 -9.55 -9.83 -5.54
CA TYR A 25 -8.23 -10.15 -4.99
C TYR A 25 -8.31 -10.90 -3.66
N GLY A 26 -7.21 -11.54 -3.30
CA GLY A 26 -6.98 -12.15 -2.00
C GLY A 26 -5.51 -12.16 -1.63
N VAL A 27 -5.21 -11.92 -0.35
CA VAL A 27 -3.87 -11.99 0.23
C VAL A 27 -3.94 -12.77 1.54
N SER A 28 -2.91 -13.57 1.81
CA SER A 28 -2.80 -14.32 3.05
C SER A 28 -1.35 -14.29 3.53
N SER A 29 -1.15 -14.00 4.82
CA SER A 29 0.17 -13.95 5.46
C SER A 29 0.25 -14.98 6.60
N MET A 30 1.44 -15.52 6.85
CA MET A 30 1.68 -16.53 7.88
C MET A 30 3.14 -16.46 8.34
N GLN A 31 3.37 -16.33 9.65
CA GLN A 31 4.71 -16.18 10.22
C GLN A 31 5.59 -17.44 10.04
N GLY A 32 4.99 -18.63 10.10
CA GLY A 32 5.71 -19.89 9.97
C GLY A 32 6.74 -20.09 11.08
N TRP A 33 7.95 -20.50 10.73
CA TRP A 33 9.00 -20.90 11.68
C TRP A 33 9.82 -19.73 12.25
N ARG A 34 9.63 -18.51 11.72
CA ARG A 34 10.40 -17.34 12.16
C ARG A 34 9.92 -16.87 13.53
N VAL A 35 10.82 -16.29 14.32
CA VAL A 35 10.49 -15.74 15.66
C VAL A 35 9.59 -14.49 15.54
N HIS A 36 9.76 -13.72 14.47
CA HIS A 36 8.96 -12.53 14.18
C HIS A 36 8.38 -12.61 12.77
N MET A 37 7.15 -12.13 12.62
CA MET A 37 6.57 -11.81 11.32
C MET A 37 7.10 -10.45 10.87
N GLU A 38 7.96 -10.44 9.87
CA GLU A 38 8.58 -9.21 9.35
C GLU A 38 7.92 -8.70 8.07
N ASP A 39 6.99 -9.46 7.48
CA ASP A 39 6.32 -9.05 6.25
C ASP A 39 5.19 -8.05 6.51
N ALA A 40 4.93 -7.20 5.53
CA ALA A 40 3.75 -6.34 5.45
C ALA A 40 3.18 -6.35 4.02
N HIS A 41 1.93 -5.89 3.85
CA HIS A 41 1.30 -5.81 2.53
C HIS A 41 0.40 -4.58 2.41
N ILE A 42 0.03 -4.24 1.18
CA ILE A 42 -0.99 -3.24 0.83
C ILE A 42 -2.01 -3.88 -0.11
N THR A 43 -3.29 -3.61 0.14
CA THR A 43 -4.44 -3.92 -0.73
C THR A 43 -5.27 -2.65 -0.91
N GLN A 44 -4.70 -1.66 -1.60
CA GLN A 44 -5.32 -0.36 -1.78
C GLN A 44 -6.20 -0.40 -3.04
N GLU A 45 -7.51 -0.48 -2.84
CA GLU A 45 -8.50 -0.61 -3.93
C GLU A 45 -8.64 0.68 -4.75
N GLU A 46 -8.56 1.84 -4.10
CA GLU A 46 -8.69 3.16 -4.73
C GLU A 46 -7.43 4.01 -4.50
N LEU A 47 -6.98 4.72 -5.52
CA LEU A 47 -5.84 5.64 -5.44
C LEU A 47 -6.26 7.08 -5.70
N TYR A 48 -5.52 8.00 -5.09
CA TYR A 48 -5.64 9.43 -5.31
C TYR A 48 -4.26 10.09 -5.21
N ALA A 49 -4.09 11.20 -5.92
CA ALA A 49 -2.99 12.12 -5.70
C ALA A 49 -3.44 13.29 -4.82
N ILE A 50 -2.50 13.87 -4.08
CA ILE A 50 -2.71 15.05 -3.26
C ILE A 50 -1.90 16.19 -3.86
N GLU A 51 -2.60 17.16 -4.41
CA GLU A 51 -2.02 18.42 -4.86
C GLU A 51 -2.12 19.46 -3.74
N SER A 52 -0.98 19.99 -3.31
CA SER A 52 -0.90 21.04 -2.29
C SER A 52 -0.42 22.35 -2.89
N ASN A 53 -1.28 23.36 -2.95
CA ASN A 53 -0.91 24.71 -3.38
C ASN A 53 -0.28 25.47 -2.20
N VAL A 54 1.05 25.45 -2.11
CA VAL A 54 1.82 26.20 -1.11
C VAL A 54 1.81 27.69 -1.50
N GLY A 55 0.73 28.40 -1.18
CA GLY A 55 0.63 29.84 -1.46
C GLY A 55 -0.66 30.51 -0.98
N SER A 56 -1.78 29.79 -0.92
CA SER A 56 -3.08 30.32 -0.53
C SER A 56 -3.79 29.35 0.40
N GLY A 57 -3.67 29.57 1.72
CA GLY A 57 -4.56 28.95 2.71
C GLY A 57 -4.80 27.44 2.57
N ALA A 58 -3.75 26.63 2.41
CA ALA A 58 -3.74 25.16 2.55
C ALA A 58 -5.00 24.41 2.07
N GLU A 59 -5.47 24.69 0.85
CA GLU A 59 -6.47 23.83 0.21
C GLU A 59 -5.75 22.60 -0.34
N VAL A 60 -6.11 21.43 0.20
CA VAL A 60 -5.61 20.12 -0.24
C VAL A 60 -6.59 19.63 -1.29
N ASN A 61 -6.13 19.53 -2.54
CA ASN A 61 -6.94 18.99 -3.63
C ASN A 61 -6.61 17.51 -3.80
N GLU A 62 -7.60 16.64 -3.61
CA GLU A 62 -7.48 15.21 -3.89
C GLU A 62 -7.94 14.94 -5.32
N ILE A 63 -7.05 14.37 -6.13
CA ILE A 63 -7.31 14.00 -7.52
C ILE A 63 -7.49 12.48 -7.56
N PRO A 64 -8.71 11.96 -7.73
CA PRO A 64 -8.94 10.52 -7.81
C PRO A 64 -8.28 9.93 -9.06
N LEU A 65 -7.76 8.71 -8.94
CA LEU A 65 -7.30 7.89 -10.05
C LEU A 65 -8.26 6.72 -10.24
N ASP A 66 -9.38 6.97 -10.91
CA ASP A 66 -10.34 5.92 -11.29
C ASP A 66 -9.63 4.85 -12.13
N GLY A 67 -9.95 3.57 -11.94
CA GLY A 67 -9.30 2.48 -12.67
C GLY A 67 -7.97 2.03 -12.08
N HIS A 68 -7.52 2.60 -10.95
CA HIS A 68 -6.22 2.31 -10.38
C HIS A 68 -6.29 1.76 -8.96
N SER A 69 -5.63 0.63 -8.76
CA SER A 69 -5.44 -0.01 -7.46
C SER A 69 -3.95 -0.33 -7.25
N LEU A 70 -3.51 -0.38 -6.00
CA LEU A 70 -2.13 -0.72 -5.63
C LEU A 70 -2.10 -1.93 -4.70
N PHE A 71 -1.35 -2.94 -5.10
CA PHE A 71 -1.05 -4.12 -4.29
C PHE A 71 0.46 -4.24 -4.13
N ALA A 72 0.92 -4.50 -2.90
CA ALA A 72 2.35 -4.64 -2.61
C ALA A 72 2.59 -5.63 -1.47
N VAL A 73 3.74 -6.31 -1.51
CA VAL A 73 4.27 -7.14 -0.42
C VAL A 73 5.67 -6.64 -0.09
N PHE A 74 5.94 -6.49 1.20
CA PHE A 74 7.22 -6.06 1.75
C PHE A 74 7.78 -7.18 2.60
N ASP A 75 8.89 -7.78 2.19
CA ASP A 75 9.64 -8.79 2.96
C ASP A 75 10.65 -8.07 3.87
N GLY A 76 10.41 -8.12 5.18
CA GLY A 76 11.28 -7.49 6.16
C GLY A 76 12.54 -8.30 6.43
N HIS A 77 13.67 -7.61 6.61
CA HIS A 77 14.93 -8.25 7.00
C HIS A 77 15.68 -7.43 8.04
N GLY A 78 16.05 -8.06 9.15
CA GLY A 78 16.77 -7.40 10.24
C GLY A 78 15.85 -6.54 11.13
N GLY A 79 14.56 -6.87 11.17
CA GLY A 79 13.53 -6.17 11.93
C GLY A 79 12.29 -5.83 11.09
N THR A 80 11.17 -5.63 11.76
CA THR A 80 9.86 -5.36 11.13
C THR A 80 9.70 -3.92 10.62
N PHE A 81 10.54 -2.99 11.08
CA PHE A 81 10.29 -1.55 10.92
C PHE A 81 10.19 -1.12 9.45
N ALA A 82 11.12 -1.55 8.59
CA ALA A 82 11.16 -1.09 7.21
C ALA A 82 9.93 -1.55 6.41
N ALA A 83 9.55 -2.82 6.54
CA ALA A 83 8.37 -3.38 5.88
C ALA A 83 7.08 -2.73 6.41
N MET A 84 6.93 -2.63 7.75
CA MET A 84 5.76 -2.01 8.37
C MET A 84 5.63 -0.51 8.04
N TYR A 85 6.75 0.22 8.02
CA TYR A 85 6.75 1.62 7.63
C TYR A 85 6.33 1.77 6.16
N SER A 86 6.87 0.93 5.27
CA SER A 86 6.52 0.92 3.85
C SER A 86 5.03 0.63 3.66
N GLY A 87 4.51 -0.45 4.25
CA GLY A 87 3.09 -0.81 4.17
C GLY A 87 2.15 0.30 4.65
N ARG A 88 2.53 1.04 5.70
CA ARG A 88 1.70 2.12 6.26
C ARG A 88 1.84 3.47 5.55
N ASN A 89 2.97 3.74 4.90
CA ASN A 89 3.29 5.08 4.40
C ASN A 89 3.44 5.18 2.90
N PHE A 90 3.53 4.06 2.18
CA PHE A 90 3.78 4.08 0.73
C PHE A 90 2.72 4.90 0.00
N CYS A 91 1.42 4.61 0.18
CA CYS A 91 0.35 5.38 -0.48
C CYS A 91 0.34 6.86 -0.07
N ARG A 92 0.62 7.15 1.21
CA ARG A 92 0.73 8.53 1.73
C ARG A 92 1.87 9.31 1.07
N VAL A 93 3.01 8.66 0.82
CA VAL A 93 4.17 9.29 0.19
C VAL A 93 3.98 9.39 -1.32
N LEU A 94 3.49 8.31 -1.95
CA LEU A 94 3.23 8.24 -3.39
C LEU A 94 2.23 9.31 -3.84
N SER A 95 1.09 9.43 -3.14
CA SER A 95 0.04 10.41 -3.45
C SER A 95 0.54 11.85 -3.55
N ARG A 96 1.63 12.19 -2.84
CA ARG A 96 2.20 13.54 -2.79
C ARG A 96 3.42 13.73 -3.72
N GLN A 97 3.81 12.72 -4.48
CA GLN A 97 4.94 12.88 -5.40
C GLN A 97 4.54 13.79 -6.55
N PRO A 98 5.33 14.83 -6.91
CA PRO A 98 4.97 15.76 -7.98
C PRO A 98 4.64 15.05 -9.30
N LYS A 99 5.45 14.05 -9.69
CA LYS A 99 5.20 13.25 -10.90
C LYS A 99 3.94 12.41 -10.84
N PHE A 100 3.52 12.00 -9.64
CA PHE A 100 2.28 11.24 -9.46
C PHE A 100 1.06 12.17 -9.52
N VAL A 101 1.18 13.40 -9.02
CA VAL A 101 0.19 14.47 -9.20
C VAL A 101 0.06 14.84 -10.68
N ASP A 102 1.19 15.05 -11.38
CA ASP A 102 1.19 15.32 -12.83
C ASP A 102 0.47 14.20 -13.60
N TYR A 103 0.75 12.95 -13.24
CA TYR A 103 0.10 11.78 -13.81
C TYR A 103 -1.40 11.73 -13.51
N ALA A 104 -1.82 12.05 -12.28
CA ALA A 104 -3.22 12.06 -11.89
C ALA A 104 -4.03 13.10 -12.68
N ASN A 105 -3.48 14.31 -12.82
CA ASN A 105 -4.06 15.37 -13.64
C ASN A 105 -4.17 14.94 -15.11
N PHE A 106 -3.10 14.36 -15.67
CA PHE A 106 -3.13 13.80 -17.02
C PHE A 106 -4.20 12.72 -17.18
N SER A 107 -4.31 11.77 -16.23
CA SER A 107 -5.30 10.70 -16.30
C SER A 107 -6.73 11.23 -16.26
N LYS A 108 -6.99 12.28 -15.48
CA LYS A 108 -8.30 12.91 -15.37
C LYS A 108 -8.72 13.60 -16.68
N GLU A 109 -7.80 14.35 -17.30
CA GLU A 109 -8.07 15.04 -18.57
C GLU A 109 -8.45 14.09 -19.72
N TRP A 110 -7.96 12.84 -19.69
CA TRP A 110 -8.28 11.83 -20.71
C TRP A 110 -9.58 11.07 -20.46
N ALA A 111 -10.13 11.15 -19.25
CA ALA A 111 -11.39 10.50 -18.90
C ALA A 111 -12.61 11.39 -19.21
N GLU A 112 -12.40 12.71 -19.36
CA GLU A 112 -13.40 13.72 -19.75
C GLU A 112 -13.52 13.87 -21.28
#